data_AF-A0A928N1K3-F1
#
_entry.id   AF-A0A928N1K3-F1
#
_cell.length_a   1.000
_cell.length_b   1.000
_cell.length_c   1.000
_cell.angle_alpha   90.00
_cell.angle_beta   90.00
_cell.angle_gamma   90.00
#
_symmetry.space_group_name_H-M   'P 1'
#
loop_
_entity.id
_entity.type
_entity.pdbx_description
1 polymer ?
#
loop_
_entity_poly.entity_id
_entity_poly.type
_entity_poly.pdbx_seq_one_letter_code
_entity_poly.pdbx_strand_id
1 'polypeptide(L)'
;MKKKILIILCLLIIITGIYFIHTYNVQKSAGNTPSEAIHIQAVTVCDNKGVNINISEDNYQAFYRYVYEAVPTGKTSVNDVPSTEPFYSFRITSDKISVYRQGFIYEENGEVYMEIPYIGIYKINADVLDMLS
;
A
#
# COMPACT_ATOMS: atom_id res chain seq x y z
N MET A 1 -15.25 44.16 -9.70
CA MET A 1 -15.60 42.74 -10.03
C MET A 1 -14.39 41.91 -10.46
N LYS A 2 -13.58 42.36 -11.44
CA LYS A 2 -12.38 41.63 -11.91
C LYS A 2 -11.36 41.26 -10.82
N LYS A 3 -11.05 42.16 -9.87
CA LYS A 3 -10.17 41.86 -8.73
C LYS A 3 -10.70 40.77 -7.79
N LYS A 4 -12.02 40.70 -7.55
CA LYS A 4 -12.64 39.67 -6.70
C LYS A 4 -12.59 38.29 -7.38
N ILE A 5 -12.81 38.26 -8.71
CA ILE A 5 -12.71 37.04 -9.52
C ILE A 5 -11.27 36.51 -9.52
N LEU A 6 -10.26 37.38 -9.66
CA LEU A 6 -8.84 36.99 -9.61
C LEU A 6 -8.47 36.35 -8.26
N ILE A 7 -8.94 36.93 -7.14
CA ILE A 7 -8.67 36.40 -5.79
C ILE A 7 -9.30 35.00 -5.62
N ILE A 8 -10.53 34.81 -6.10
CA ILE A 8 -11.21 33.50 -6.05
C ILE A 8 -10.43 32.46 -6.88
N LEU A 9 -9.94 32.84 -8.06
CA LEU A 9 -9.15 31.95 -8.91
C LEU A 9 -7.84 31.52 -8.24
N CYS A 10 -7.12 32.46 -7.60
CA CYS A 10 -5.90 32.16 -6.86
C CYS A 10 -6.17 31.22 -5.67
N LEU A 11 -7.26 31.42 -4.92
CA LEU A 11 -7.65 30.52 -3.83
C LEU A 11 -7.93 29.10 -4.34
N LEU A 12 -8.59 28.98 -5.50
CA LEU A 12 -8.92 27.69 -6.09
C LEU A 12 -7.66 26.91 -6.51
N ILE A 13 -6.65 27.60 -7.06
CA ILE A 13 -5.34 27.03 -7.41
C ILE A 13 -4.58 26.58 -6.15
N ILE A 14 -4.63 27.36 -5.07
CA ILE A 14 -3.97 27.00 -3.80
C ILE A 14 -4.62 25.75 -3.20
N ILE A 15 -5.96 25.69 -3.17
CA ILE A 15 -6.69 24.54 -2.62
C ILE A 15 -6.41 23.27 -3.44
N THR A 16 -6.43 23.37 -4.77
CA THR A 16 -6.10 22.23 -5.65
C THR A 16 -4.64 21.81 -5.50
N GLY A 17 -3.71 22.76 -5.38
CA GLY A 17 -2.29 22.47 -5.11
C GLY A 17 -2.07 21.74 -3.79
N ILE A 18 -2.71 22.19 -2.70
CA ILE A 18 -2.63 21.53 -1.39
C ILE A 18 -3.21 20.11 -1.47
N TYR A 19 -4.36 19.94 -2.13
CA TYR A 19 -4.97 18.63 -2.33
C TYR A 19 -4.03 17.67 -3.08
N PHE A 20 -3.38 18.14 -4.16
CA PHE A 20 -2.45 17.35 -4.95
C PHE A 20 -1.18 16.97 -4.18
N ILE A 21 -0.64 17.89 -3.38
CA ILE A 21 0.51 17.61 -2.50
C ILE A 21 0.12 16.55 -1.45
N HIS A 22 -1.08 16.64 -0.88
CA HIS A 22 -1.53 15.69 0.13
C HIS A 22 -1.71 14.28 -0.45
N THR A 23 -2.37 14.13 -1.59
CA THR A 23 -2.55 12.82 -2.24
C THR A 23 -1.23 12.20 -2.68
N TYR A 24 -0.31 13.00 -3.20
CA TYR A 24 1.03 12.54 -3.57
C TYR A 24 1.84 12.04 -2.35
N ASN A 25 1.78 12.75 -1.22
CA ASN A 25 2.47 12.34 0.00
C ASN A 25 1.87 11.07 0.64
N VAL A 26 0.56 10.86 0.54
CA VAL A 26 -0.10 9.63 1.00
C VAL A 26 0.40 8.41 0.21
N GLN A 27 0.55 8.54 -1.11
CA GLN A 27 1.14 7.48 -1.92
C GLN A 27 2.63 7.28 -1.60
N LYS A 28 3.38 8.32 -1.24
CA LYS A 28 4.80 8.24 -0.87
C LYS A 28 5.05 7.59 0.50
N SER A 29 4.04 7.44 1.36
CA SER A 29 4.17 6.86 2.71
C SER A 29 4.72 5.42 2.72
N ALA A 30 4.69 4.71 1.59
CA ALA A 30 5.35 3.41 1.39
C ALA A 30 6.82 3.52 0.92
N GLY A 31 7.50 4.66 1.11
CA GLY A 31 8.87 4.88 0.61
C GLY A 31 9.86 5.43 1.65
N ASN A 32 9.54 5.32 2.94
CA ASN A 32 10.48 5.64 4.00
C ASN A 32 11.38 4.42 4.29
N THR A 33 12.35 4.51 5.20
CA THR A 33 13.08 3.34 5.72
C THR A 33 12.24 2.65 6.79
N PRO A 34 12.03 1.31 6.76
CA PRO A 34 11.26 0.64 7.80
C PRO A 34 11.88 1.02 9.13
N SER A 35 11.10 1.55 10.06
CA SER A 35 11.64 1.80 11.39
C SER A 35 11.97 0.44 11.98
N GLU A 36 13.26 0.15 12.17
CA GLU A 36 13.74 -1.07 12.83
C GLU A 36 13.15 -1.25 14.24
N ALA A 37 12.56 -0.18 14.81
CA ALA A 37 11.88 -0.18 16.10
C ALA A 37 10.43 -0.70 16.06
N ILE A 38 9.89 -1.08 14.89
CA ILE A 38 8.56 -1.68 14.79
C ILE A 38 8.70 -3.20 14.89
N HIS A 39 8.18 -3.75 15.98
CA HIS A 39 8.09 -5.19 16.19
C HIS A 39 6.79 -5.72 15.57
N ILE A 40 6.93 -6.60 14.57
CA ILE A 40 5.81 -7.24 13.90
C ILE A 40 5.40 -8.48 14.71
N GLN A 41 4.16 -8.47 15.18
CA GLN A 41 3.63 -9.55 16.02
C GLN A 41 3.07 -10.70 15.18
N ALA A 42 2.41 -10.39 14.07
CA ALA A 42 1.85 -11.39 13.18
C ALA A 42 1.74 -10.89 11.74
N VAL A 43 1.89 -11.84 10.82
CA VAL A 43 1.54 -11.68 9.41
C VAL A 43 0.54 -12.78 9.06
N THR A 44 -0.66 -12.38 8.65
CA THR A 44 -1.69 -13.30 8.13
C THR A 44 -1.81 -13.10 6.64
N VAL A 45 -1.71 -14.18 5.88
CA VAL A 45 -1.92 -14.17 4.43
C VAL A 45 -2.93 -15.24 4.06
N CYS A 46 -3.85 -14.90 3.15
CA CYS A 46 -4.78 -15.86 2.56
C CYS A 46 -4.77 -15.75 1.03
N ASP A 47 -4.86 -16.87 0.32
CA ASP A 47 -5.08 -16.87 -1.13
C ASP A 47 -6.48 -16.34 -1.51
N ASN A 48 -6.75 -16.23 -2.81
CA ASN A 48 -8.04 -15.76 -3.33
C ASN A 48 -9.24 -16.69 -3.00
N LYS A 49 -8.99 -17.88 -2.44
CA LYS A 49 -10.01 -18.82 -1.97
C LYS A 49 -10.18 -18.78 -0.44
N GLY A 50 -9.42 -17.95 0.26
CA GLY A 50 -9.44 -17.85 1.73
C GLY A 50 -8.62 -18.92 2.43
N VAL A 51 -7.74 -19.65 1.73
CA VAL A 51 -6.82 -20.60 2.33
C VAL A 51 -5.65 -19.84 2.94
N ASN A 52 -5.37 -20.10 4.22
CA ASN A 52 -4.26 -19.48 4.93
C ASN A 52 -2.91 -19.96 4.39
N ILE A 53 -2.01 -19.01 4.14
CA ILE A 53 -0.62 -19.25 3.79
C ILE A 53 0.22 -18.96 5.02
N ASN A 54 1.00 -19.96 5.44
CA ASN A 54 1.77 -19.87 6.66
C ASN A 54 3.09 -19.13 6.42
N ILE A 55 3.18 -17.89 6.88
CA ILE A 55 4.43 -17.15 6.95
C ILE A 55 5.12 -17.51 8.27
N SER A 56 6.35 -18.01 8.21
CA SER A 56 7.14 -18.26 9.43
C SER A 56 7.37 -16.96 10.20
N GLU A 57 7.39 -17.03 11.53
CA GLU A 57 7.66 -15.87 12.40
C GLU A 57 9.01 -15.20 12.07
N ASP A 58 10.03 -16.00 11.72
CA ASP A 58 11.34 -15.52 11.28
C ASP A 58 11.28 -14.64 10.01
N ASN A 59 10.21 -14.79 9.21
CA ASN A 59 9.99 -14.05 7.97
C ASN A 59 9.08 -12.83 8.15
N TYR A 60 8.47 -12.59 9.32
CA TYR A 60 7.54 -11.46 9.52
C TYR A 60 8.19 -10.11 9.22
N GLN A 61 9.41 -9.90 9.71
CA GLN A 61 10.14 -8.65 9.46
C GLN A 61 10.50 -8.47 7.99
N ALA A 62 10.86 -9.56 7.30
CA ALA A 62 11.21 -9.54 5.89
C ALA A 62 9.98 -9.25 5.01
N PHE A 63 8.84 -9.90 5.30
CA PHE A 63 7.57 -9.63 4.64
C PHE A 63 7.13 -8.16 4.82
N TYR A 64 7.23 -7.66 6.06
CA TYR A 64 6.96 -6.25 6.35
C TYR A 64 7.83 -5.31 5.53
N ARG A 65 9.13 -5.61 5.40
CA ARG A 65 10.06 -4.82 4.59
C ARG A 65 9.64 -4.75 3.13
N TYR A 66 9.24 -5.86 2.50
CA TYR A 66 8.74 -5.82 1.11
C TYR A 66 7.53 -4.90 0.96
N VAL A 67 6.55 -5.06 1.85
CA VAL A 67 5.33 -4.24 1.85
C VAL A 67 5.65 -2.76 2.09
N TYR A 68 6.66 -2.47 2.89
CA TYR A 68 7.06 -1.12 3.25
C TYR A 68 7.95 -0.44 2.22
N GLU A 69 8.74 -1.18 1.44
CA GLU A 69 9.61 -0.67 0.38
C GLU A 69 8.90 -0.56 -0.97
N ALA A 70 7.60 -0.88 -1.02
CA ALA A 70 6.79 -0.88 -2.22
C ALA A 70 6.68 0.52 -2.84
N VAL A 71 7.02 0.64 -4.13
CA VAL A 71 7.10 1.91 -4.85
C VAL A 71 5.72 2.29 -5.41
N PRO A 72 5.19 3.50 -5.14
CA PRO A 72 3.89 3.90 -5.68
C PRO A 72 3.92 3.97 -7.20
N THR A 73 2.89 3.42 -7.84
CA THR A 73 2.75 3.45 -9.32
C THR A 73 2.11 4.73 -9.84
N GLY A 74 1.56 5.57 -8.95
CA GLY A 74 0.71 6.71 -9.31
C GLY A 74 -0.76 6.34 -9.59
N LYS A 75 -1.09 5.04 -9.64
CA LYS A 75 -2.46 4.55 -9.82
C LYS A 75 -3.20 4.51 -8.48
N THR A 76 -4.47 4.93 -8.50
CA THR A 76 -5.38 4.80 -7.36
C THR A 76 -6.10 3.46 -7.41
N SER A 77 -6.28 2.82 -6.26
CA SER A 77 -7.18 1.69 -6.12
C SER A 77 -8.61 2.19 -5.89
N VAL A 78 -9.57 1.66 -6.66
CA VAL A 78 -11.00 1.98 -6.53
C VAL A 78 -11.85 0.76 -6.23
N ASN A 79 -11.21 -0.40 -6.00
CA ASN A 79 -11.88 -1.66 -5.77
C ASN A 79 -11.67 -2.12 -4.32
N ASP A 80 -12.63 -2.84 -3.77
CA ASP A 80 -12.48 -3.51 -2.46
C ASP A 80 -11.50 -4.68 -2.52
N VAL A 81 -11.36 -5.30 -3.70
CA VAL A 81 -10.55 -6.48 -4.00
C VAL A 81 -9.94 -6.29 -5.40
N PRO A 82 -8.72 -6.79 -5.68
CA PRO A 82 -8.12 -6.70 -7.00
C PRO A 82 -9.02 -7.32 -8.07
N SER A 83 -9.05 -6.72 -9.26
CA SER A 83 -9.70 -7.31 -10.44
C SER A 83 -8.89 -8.47 -11.06
N THR A 84 -7.65 -8.63 -10.60
CA THR A 84 -6.67 -9.57 -11.15
C THR A 84 -6.55 -10.77 -10.22
N GLU A 85 -6.68 -11.97 -10.80
CA GLU A 85 -6.50 -13.24 -10.11
C GLU A 85 -5.32 -14.04 -10.71
N PRO A 86 -4.56 -14.80 -9.90
CA PRO A 86 -4.72 -14.97 -8.46
C PRO A 86 -4.21 -13.75 -7.67
N PHE A 87 -4.76 -13.56 -6.47
CA PHE A 87 -4.29 -12.57 -5.51
C PHE A 87 -4.18 -13.18 -4.11
N TYR A 88 -3.42 -12.51 -3.25
CA TYR A 88 -3.23 -12.86 -1.85
C TYR A 88 -3.62 -11.69 -0.98
N SER A 89 -4.56 -11.88 -0.07
CA SER A 89 -4.86 -10.88 0.96
C SER A 89 -3.83 -10.98 2.09
N PHE A 90 -3.39 -9.85 2.64
CA PHE A 90 -2.49 -9.84 3.78
C PHE A 90 -2.94 -8.86 4.87
N ARG A 91 -2.56 -9.17 6.11
CA ARG A 91 -2.68 -8.31 7.28
C ARG A 91 -1.43 -8.41 8.14
N ILE A 92 -0.85 -7.28 8.48
CA ILE A 92 0.31 -7.14 9.36
C ILE A 92 -0.14 -6.47 10.65
N THR A 93 0.17 -7.08 11.79
CA THR A 93 -0.12 -6.54 13.12
C THR A 93 1.19 -6.24 13.86
N SER A 94 1.22 -5.18 14.66
CA SER A 94 2.36 -4.85 15.51
C SER A 94 1.96 -4.86 16.98
N ASP A 95 2.96 -4.91 17.86
CA ASP A 95 2.79 -4.79 19.30
C ASP A 95 2.04 -3.51 19.75
N LYS A 96 2.21 -2.42 18.99
CA LYS A 96 1.62 -1.10 19.28
C LYS A 96 0.28 -0.87 18.60
N ILE A 97 -0.01 -1.55 17.48
CA ILE A 97 -1.20 -1.31 16.65
C ILE A 97 -1.77 -2.65 16.19
N SER A 98 -3.05 -2.87 16.53
CA SER A 98 -3.77 -4.11 16.19
C SER A 98 -3.82 -4.42 14.69
N VAL A 99 -3.80 -3.39 13.83
CA VAL A 99 -3.59 -3.53 12.38
C VAL A 99 -2.63 -2.42 11.93
N TYR A 100 -1.41 -2.80 11.56
CA TYR A 100 -0.43 -1.87 11.03
C TYR A 100 -0.68 -1.59 9.54
N ARG A 101 -0.93 -2.66 8.76
CA ARG A 101 -1.23 -2.55 7.33
C ARG A 101 -2.00 -3.77 6.83
N GLN A 102 -2.85 -3.56 5.83
CA GLN A 102 -3.57 -4.62 5.14
C GLN A 102 -3.75 -4.25 3.66
N GLY A 103 -3.90 -5.26 2.81
CA GLY A 103 -4.09 -5.08 1.37
C GLY A 103 -4.02 -6.41 0.64
N PHE A 104 -3.67 -6.34 -0.63
CA PHE A 104 -3.55 -7.48 -1.52
C PHE A 104 -2.23 -7.47 -2.26
N ILE A 105 -1.71 -8.65 -2.60
CA ILE A 105 -0.55 -8.84 -3.47
C ILE A 105 -0.98 -9.70 -4.66
N TYR A 106 -0.60 -9.30 -5.87
CA TYR A 106 -0.90 -10.06 -7.09
C TYR A 106 0.17 -9.82 -8.16
N GLU A 107 0.23 -10.72 -9.13
CA GLU A 107 1.07 -10.57 -10.33
C GLU A 107 0.21 -10.09 -11.50
N GLU A 108 0.70 -9.10 -12.25
CA GLU A 108 0.08 -8.64 -13.48
C GLU A 108 1.15 -8.28 -14.50
N ASN A 109 1.09 -8.89 -15.69
CA ASN A 109 2.05 -8.67 -16.79
C ASN A 109 3.53 -8.92 -16.39
N GLY A 110 3.79 -9.91 -15.53
CA GLY A 110 5.14 -10.25 -15.07
C GLY A 110 5.72 -9.31 -14.01
N GLU A 111 4.91 -8.38 -13.49
CA GLU A 111 5.30 -7.53 -12.36
C GLU A 111 4.40 -7.82 -11.15
N VAL A 112 4.96 -7.68 -9.95
CA VAL A 112 4.24 -7.91 -8.70
C VAL A 112 3.81 -6.58 -8.11
N TYR A 113 2.54 -6.53 -7.72
CA TYR A 113 1.90 -5.35 -7.17
C TYR A 113 1.34 -5.64 -5.79
N MET A 114 1.37 -4.61 -4.95
CA MET A 114 0.59 -4.50 -3.74
C MET A 114 -0.51 -3.46 -3.95
N GLU A 115 -1.76 -3.85 -3.72
CA GLU A 115 -2.92 -2.96 -3.77
C GLU A 115 -3.49 -2.74 -2.38
N ILE A 116 -3.68 -1.47 -2.02
CA ILE A 116 -4.36 -1.08 -0.79
C ILE A 116 -5.66 -0.38 -1.19
N PRO A 117 -6.84 -0.96 -0.83
CA PRO A 117 -8.14 -0.41 -1.21
C PRO A 117 -8.26 1.07 -0.90
N TYR A 118 -8.73 1.83 -1.89
CA TYR A 118 -8.96 3.29 -1.78
C TYR A 118 -7.72 4.14 -1.46
N ILE A 119 -6.53 3.54 -1.47
CA ILE A 119 -5.26 4.23 -1.20
C ILE A 119 -4.39 4.25 -2.46
N GLY A 120 -4.09 3.09 -3.04
CA GLY A 120 -3.23 3.04 -4.22
C GLY A 120 -2.69 1.67 -4.56
N ILE A 121 -2.04 1.62 -5.73
CA ILE A 121 -1.34 0.44 -6.25
C ILE A 121 0.15 0.72 -6.25
N TYR A 122 0.92 -0.22 -5.73
CA TYR A 122 2.35 -0.11 -5.48
C TYR A 122 3.04 -1.28 -6.16
N LYS A 123 4.22 -1.04 -6.75
CA LYS A 123 5.08 -2.10 -7.25
C LYS A 123 5.93 -2.63 -6.10
N ILE A 124 6.00 -3.93 -5.93
CA ILE A 124 6.74 -4.61 -4.86
C ILE A 124 7.80 -5.54 -5.46
N ASN A 125 8.85 -5.86 -4.70
CA ASN A 125 9.84 -6.84 -5.15
C ASN A 125 9.16 -8.21 -5.33
N ALA A 126 9.42 -8.88 -6.47
CA ALA A 126 8.88 -10.17 -6.81
C ALA A 126 9.30 -11.29 -5.85
N ASP A 127 10.43 -11.15 -5.16
CA ASP A 127 10.92 -12.09 -4.13
C ASP A 127 9.90 -12.28 -2.97
N VAL A 128 8.90 -11.41 -2.84
CA VAL A 128 7.79 -11.62 -1.89
C VAL A 128 6.98 -12.88 -2.22
N LEU A 129 6.91 -13.29 -3.50
CA LEU A 129 6.16 -14.47 -3.94
C LEU A 129 6.75 -15.78 -3.39
N ASP A 130 8.05 -15.83 -3.13
CA ASP A 130 8.72 -16.98 -2.50
C ASP A 130 8.24 -17.20 -1.06
N MET A 131 7.68 -16.16 -0.41
CA MET A 131 7.05 -16.27 0.90
C MET A 131 5.58 -16.67 0.82
N LEU A 132 4.97 -16.60 -0.38
CA LEU A 132 3.54 -16.85 -0.60
C LEU A 132 3.26 -18.24 -1.19
N SER A 133 4.29 -19.06 -1.38
CA SER A 133 4.24 -20.36 -2.06
C SER A 133 4.35 -21.55 -1.12
#